data_AF-A0A353R9Q7-F1
#
_entry.id   AF-A0A353R9Q7-F1
#
_cell.length_a   1.000
_cell.length_b   1.000
_cell.length_c   1.000
_cell.angle_alpha   90.00
_cell.angle_beta   90.00
_cell.angle_gamma   90.00
#
_symmetry.space_group_name_H-M   'P 1'
#
loop_
_entity.id
_entity.type
_entity.pdbx_description
1 polymer ?
#
loop_
_entity_poly.entity_id
_entity_poly.type
_entity_poly.pdbx_seq_one_letter_code
_entity_poly.pdbx_strand_id
1 'polypeptide(L)'
;ITCLEILLQSNPENKTALDYLLCYHILNKDIPSFRQAYDKWAQPSDVRIPGVYAQALIVSLFQEGADNEVLIKYNMTSSVISEFMDYTRAYEEANGLSAPLKERFGNTFWFYYHFAMIQ
;
A
#
# COMPACT_ATOMS: atom_id res chain seq x y z
N ILE A 1 -11.71 7.13 12.72
CA ILE A 1 -10.35 7.62 12.40
C ILE A 1 -9.77 8.40 13.58
N THR A 2 -10.42 9.48 14.03
CA THR A 2 -9.92 10.35 15.12
C THR A 2 -9.55 9.59 16.40
N CYS A 3 -10.32 8.57 16.81
CA CYS A 3 -9.97 7.77 17.98
C CYS A 3 -8.67 6.95 17.81
N LEU A 4 -8.40 6.42 16.61
CA LEU A 4 -7.17 5.66 16.35
C LEU A 4 -5.95 6.59 16.38
N GLU A 5 -6.09 7.80 15.84
CA GLU A 5 -5.03 8.81 15.91
C GLU A 5 -4.78 9.27 17.35
N ILE A 6 -5.82 9.43 18.17
CA ILE A 6 -5.66 9.75 19.61
C ILE A 6 -4.94 8.63 20.35
N LEU A 7 -5.24 7.37 20.03
CA LEU A 7 -4.54 6.22 20.61
C LEU A 7 -3.06 6.21 20.24
N LEU A 8 -2.72 6.53 18.99
CA LEU A 8 -1.34 6.63 18.52
C LEU A 8 -0.61 7.85 19.07
N GLN A 9 -1.29 8.98 19.25
CA GLN A 9 -0.72 10.14 19.94
C GLN A 9 -0.38 9.83 21.40
N SER A 10 -1.22 9.05 22.07
CA SER A 10 -1.01 8.66 23.47
C SER A 10 0.02 7.53 23.62
N ASN A 11 0.07 6.61 22.65
CA ASN A 11 1.02 5.50 22.60
C ASN A 11 1.38 5.17 21.14
N PRO A 12 2.47 5.75 20.59
CA PRO A 12 2.90 5.51 19.21
C PRO A 12 3.29 4.06 18.92
N GLU A 13 3.61 3.27 19.93
CA GLU A 13 3.96 1.84 19.79
C GLU A 13 2.73 0.93 19.73
N ASN A 14 1.52 1.48 19.78
CA ASN A 14 0.29 0.71 19.66
C ASN A 14 0.09 0.19 18.23
N LYS A 15 0.75 -0.95 17.94
CA LYS A 15 0.71 -1.62 16.64
C LYS A 15 -0.70 -1.92 16.16
N THR A 16 -1.59 -2.32 17.08
CA THR A 16 -2.99 -2.61 16.74
C THR A 16 -3.70 -1.36 16.24
N ALA A 17 -3.58 -0.22 16.93
CA ALA A 17 -4.18 1.04 16.48
C ALA A 17 -3.60 1.49 15.13
N LEU A 18 -2.28 1.31 14.93
CA LEU A 18 -1.62 1.62 13.67
C LEU A 18 -2.14 0.74 12.53
N ASP A 19 -2.18 -0.57 12.71
CA ASP A 19 -2.63 -1.50 11.69
C ASP A 19 -4.10 -1.25 11.31
N TYR A 20 -4.97 -0.98 12.27
CA TYR A 20 -6.34 -0.59 11.99
C TYR A 20 -6.43 0.71 11.20
N LEU A 21 -5.60 1.72 11.52
CA LEU A 21 -5.58 3.00 10.79
C LEU A 21 -5.11 2.81 9.35
N LEU A 22 -3.99 2.11 9.15
CA LEU A 22 -3.42 1.86 7.82
C LEU A 22 -4.37 1.01 6.96
N CYS A 23 -4.89 -0.08 7.52
CA CYS A 23 -5.86 -0.94 6.82
C CYS A 23 -7.15 -0.18 6.49
N TYR A 24 -7.62 0.71 7.37
CA TYR A 24 -8.77 1.55 7.10
C TYR A 24 -8.56 2.41 5.84
N HIS A 25 -7.40 3.06 5.70
CA HIS A 25 -7.10 3.86 4.51
C HIS A 25 -6.98 3.00 3.24
N ILE A 26 -6.32 1.85 3.33
CA ILE A 26 -6.18 0.88 2.22
C ILE A 26 -7.56 0.37 1.75
N LEU A 27 -8.45 0.00 2.69
CA LEU A 27 -9.81 -0.44 2.39
C LEU A 27 -10.66 0.67 1.74
N ASN A 28 -10.42 1.93 2.10
CA ASN A 28 -11.07 3.06 1.46
C ASN A 28 -10.37 3.53 0.18
N LYS A 29 -9.29 2.83 -0.24
CA LYS A 29 -8.42 3.21 -1.37
C LYS A 29 -7.84 4.63 -1.25
N ASP A 30 -7.77 5.16 -0.04
CA ASP A 30 -7.23 6.48 0.25
C ASP A 30 -5.71 6.41 0.44
N ILE A 31 -5.01 6.28 -0.70
CA ILE A 31 -3.54 6.18 -0.74
C ILE A 31 -2.86 7.42 -0.12
N PRO A 32 -3.31 8.67 -0.36
CA PRO A 32 -2.69 9.83 0.26
C PRO A 32 -2.73 9.79 1.79
N SER A 33 -3.90 9.50 2.38
CA SER A 33 -4.01 9.42 3.84
C SER A 33 -3.27 8.21 4.41
N PHE A 34 -3.27 7.07 3.69
CA PHE A 34 -2.44 5.93 4.04
C PHE A 34 -0.96 6.31 4.12
N ARG A 35 -0.42 6.98 3.09
CA ARG A 35 0.98 7.40 3.03
C ARG A 35 1.33 8.35 4.17
N GLN A 36 0.48 9.35 4.41
CA GLN A 36 0.67 10.30 5.51
C GLN A 36 0.70 9.59 6.88
N ALA A 37 -0.23 8.66 7.12
CA ALA A 37 -0.27 7.92 8.37
C ALA A 37 0.93 6.98 8.52
N TYR A 38 1.36 6.33 7.44
CA TYR A 38 2.55 5.48 7.41
C TYR A 38 3.80 6.29 7.76
N ASP A 39 4.06 7.39 7.05
CA ASP A 39 5.27 8.21 7.28
C ASP A 39 5.32 8.80 8.69
N LYS A 40 4.16 9.09 9.28
CA LYS A 40 4.05 9.67 10.62
C LYS A 40 4.24 8.66 11.74
N TRP A 41 3.66 7.47 11.59
CA TRP A 41 3.49 6.52 12.71
C TRP A 41 4.23 5.21 12.49
N ALA A 42 4.38 4.76 11.24
CA ALA A 42 5.21 3.60 10.90
C ALA A 42 6.67 4.07 10.82
N GLN A 43 7.27 4.24 12.01
CA GLN A 43 8.72 4.46 12.13
C GLN A 43 9.46 3.36 11.34
N PRO A 44 10.65 3.65 10.78
CA PRO A 44 11.52 2.62 10.24
C PRO A 44 11.98 1.71 11.39
N SER A 45 11.16 0.72 11.71
CA SER A 45 11.58 -0.40 12.53
C SER A 45 12.33 -1.38 11.63
N ASP A 46 13.34 -2.07 12.16
CA ASP A 46 14.01 -3.20 11.51
C ASP A 46 13.06 -4.37 11.16
N VAL A 47 11.76 -4.21 11.38
CA VAL A 47 10.71 -5.18 11.07
C VAL A 47 10.33 -5.06 9.61
N ARG A 48 10.26 -6.21 8.95
CA ARG A 48 9.77 -6.37 7.58
C ARG A 48 8.38 -5.74 7.44
N ILE A 49 8.23 -4.87 6.45
CA ILE A 49 6.96 -4.24 6.09
C ILE A 49 5.96 -5.31 5.65
N PRO A 50 4.72 -5.32 6.19
CA PRO A 50 3.64 -6.17 5.70
C PRO A 50 3.42 -6.01 4.19
N GLY A 51 3.23 -7.12 3.48
CA GLY A 51 3.16 -7.12 2.01
C GLY A 51 2.10 -6.17 1.44
N VAL A 52 0.93 -6.09 2.07
CA VAL A 52 -0.15 -5.18 1.65
C VAL A 52 0.23 -3.70 1.77
N TYR A 53 1.03 -3.33 2.79
CA TYR A 53 1.52 -1.96 2.95
C TYR A 53 2.57 -1.64 1.90
N ALA A 54 3.48 -2.57 1.59
CA ALA A 54 4.44 -2.39 0.50
C ALA A 54 3.74 -2.22 -0.86
N GLN A 55 2.69 -3.02 -1.11
CA GLN A 55 1.87 -2.90 -2.33
C GLN A 55 1.12 -1.56 -2.40
N ALA A 56 0.65 -1.00 -1.28
CA ALA A 56 0.02 0.32 -1.27
C ALA A 56 1.04 1.46 -1.39
N LEU A 57 2.20 1.36 -0.73
CA LEU A 57 3.28 2.33 -0.79
C LEU A 57 3.83 2.49 -2.21
N ILE A 58 4.05 1.39 -2.93
CA ILE A 58 4.60 1.46 -4.28
C ILE A 58 3.66 2.20 -5.26
N VAL A 59 2.34 2.18 -5.02
CA VAL A 59 1.39 2.99 -5.80
C VAL A 59 1.67 4.48 -5.61
N SER A 60 1.79 4.95 -4.36
CA SER A 60 2.10 6.35 -4.04
C SER A 60 3.45 6.78 -4.62
N LEU A 61 4.49 5.95 -4.42
CA LEU A 61 5.85 6.25 -4.85
C LEU A 61 5.98 6.30 -6.37
N PHE A 62 5.28 5.41 -7.08
CA PHE A 62 5.28 5.41 -8.54
C PHE A 62 4.55 6.64 -9.10
N GLN A 63 3.42 7.04 -8.50
CA GLN A 63 2.71 8.27 -8.87
C GLN A 63 3.54 9.54 -8.67
N GLU A 64 4.41 9.55 -7.66
CA GLU A 64 5.35 10.64 -7.36
C GLU A 64 6.60 10.63 -8.27
N GLY A 65 6.81 9.58 -9.07
CA GLY A 65 8.04 9.42 -9.86
C GLY A 65 9.28 9.20 -8.98
N ALA A 66 9.13 8.52 -7.85
CA ALA A 66 10.19 8.27 -6.89
C ALA A 66 11.41 7.57 -7.52
N ASP A 67 12.61 8.03 -7.17
CA ASP A 67 13.86 7.41 -7.59
C ASP A 67 14.26 6.21 -6.70
N ASN A 68 15.36 5.56 -7.08
CA ASN A 68 15.88 4.41 -6.34
C ASN A 68 16.26 4.74 -4.89
N GLU A 69 16.72 5.96 -4.60
CA GLU A 69 17.09 6.34 -3.23
C GLU A 69 15.87 6.39 -2.33
N VAL A 70 14.75 6.93 -2.85
CA VAL A 70 13.47 6.93 -2.14
C VAL A 70 12.97 5.50 -1.95
N LEU A 71 13.01 4.64 -2.98
CA LEU A 71 12.58 3.24 -2.85
C LEU A 71 13.37 2.48 -1.75
N ILE A 72 14.68 2.75 -1.64
CA ILE A 72 15.52 2.18 -0.57
C ILE A 72 15.11 2.69 0.81
N LYS A 73 14.82 4.00 0.96
CA LYS A 73 14.35 4.57 2.24
C LYS A 73 13.06 3.93 2.75
N TYR A 74 12.20 3.48 1.82
CA TYR A 74 10.98 2.75 2.14
C TYR A 74 11.18 1.23 2.30
N ASN A 75 12.42 0.73 2.33
CA ASN A 75 12.74 -0.70 2.36
C ASN A 75 12.00 -1.50 1.27
N MET A 76 11.81 -0.90 0.09
CA MET A 76 11.08 -1.53 -0.99
C MET A 76 11.91 -2.67 -1.60
N THR A 77 11.35 -3.87 -1.61
CA THR A 77 12.04 -5.04 -2.15
C THR A 77 11.90 -5.14 -3.66
N SER A 78 12.90 -5.69 -4.34
CA SER A 78 12.87 -5.92 -5.80
C SER A 78 11.69 -6.80 -6.24
N SER A 79 11.22 -7.72 -5.39
CA SER A 79 10.05 -8.56 -5.67
C SER A 79 8.77 -7.72 -5.77
N VAL A 80 8.53 -6.81 -4.82
CA VAL A 80 7.33 -5.94 -4.86
C VAL A 80 7.37 -5.01 -6.07
N ILE A 81 8.55 -4.44 -6.38
CA ILE A 81 8.73 -3.58 -7.56
C ILE A 81 8.46 -4.37 -8.85
N SER A 82 9.05 -5.56 -9.00
CA SER A 82 8.86 -6.40 -10.19
C SER A 82 7.41 -6.84 -10.35
N GLU A 83 6.76 -7.28 -9.27
CA GLU A 83 5.35 -7.69 -9.31
C GLU A 83 4.42 -6.52 -9.67
N PHE A 84 4.71 -5.31 -9.19
CA PHE A 84 3.95 -4.11 -9.52
C PHE A 84 4.10 -3.73 -11.00
N MET A 85 5.31 -3.81 -11.55
CA MET A 85 5.56 -3.55 -12.97
C MET A 85 4.86 -4.58 -13.87
N ASP A 86 4.88 -5.85 -13.47
CA ASP A 86 4.17 -6.92 -14.18
C ASP A 86 2.65 -6.73 -14.13
N TYR A 87 2.11 -6.34 -12.97
CA TYR A 87 0.70 -6.00 -12.83
C TYR A 87 0.31 -4.84 -13.75
N THR A 88 1.09 -3.76 -13.75
CA THR A 88 0.80 -2.56 -14.54
C THR A 88 0.77 -2.87 -16.03
N ARG A 89 1.77 -3.61 -16.54
CA ARG A 89 1.80 -4.07 -17.94
C ARG A 89 0.58 -4.94 -18.27
N ALA A 90 0.27 -5.92 -17.43
CA ALA A 90 -0.86 -6.81 -17.67
C ALA A 90 -2.21 -6.06 -17.62
N TYR A 91 -2.32 -5.03 -16.78
CA TYR A 91 -3.52 -4.20 -16.69
C TYR A 91 -3.74 -3.36 -17.95
N GLU A 92 -2.66 -2.80 -18.50
CA GLU A 92 -2.68 -2.10 -19.79
C GLU A 92 -3.06 -3.04 -20.93
N GLU A 93 -2.42 -4.21 -21.02
CA GLU A 93 -2.72 -5.22 -22.06
C GLU A 93 -4.16 -5.75 -21.99
N ALA A 94 -4.71 -5.88 -20.77
CA ALA A 94 -6.09 -6.29 -20.55
C ALA A 94 -7.11 -5.18 -20.87
N ASN A 95 -6.67 -3.96 -21.22
CA ASN A 95 -7.54 -2.79 -21.45
C ASN A 95 -8.52 -2.56 -20.29
N GLY A 96 -8.06 -2.71 -19.04
CA GLY A 96 -8.88 -2.53 -17.85
C GLY A 96 -9.88 -3.65 -17.56
N LEU A 97 -9.81 -4.81 -18.24
CA LEU A 97 -10.62 -5.98 -17.91
C LEU A 97 -10.01 -6.76 -16.74
N SER A 98 -10.84 -7.16 -15.77
CA SER A 98 -10.38 -7.90 -14.59
C SER A 98 -10.13 -9.39 -14.84
N ALA A 99 -10.83 -10.00 -15.81
CA ALA A 99 -10.80 -11.44 -16.03
C ALA A 99 -9.38 -12.00 -16.31
N PRO A 100 -8.54 -11.38 -17.18
CA PRO A 100 -7.19 -11.87 -17.44
C PRO A 100 -6.23 -11.76 -16.25
N LEU A 101 -6.51 -10.83 -15.34
CA LEU A 101 -5.64 -10.51 -14.20
C LEU A 101 -5.94 -11.35 -12.96
N LYS A 102 -7.18 -11.87 -12.86
CA LYS A 102 -7.71 -12.46 -11.61
C LYS A 102 -6.90 -13.64 -11.11
N GLU A 103 -6.43 -14.52 -11.99
CA GLU A 103 -5.71 -15.73 -11.60
C GLU A 103 -4.36 -15.41 -10.94
N ARG A 104 -3.58 -14.49 -11.54
CA ARG A 104 -2.24 -14.14 -11.05
C ARG A 104 -2.26 -13.07 -9.97
N PHE A 105 -3.14 -12.08 -10.10
CA PHE A 105 -3.12 -10.86 -9.28
C PHE A 105 -4.34 -10.71 -8.37
N GLY A 106 -5.30 -11.64 -8.37
CA GLY A 106 -6.54 -11.51 -7.60
C GLY A 106 -6.35 -11.32 -6.08
N ASN A 107 -5.20 -11.72 -5.54
CA ASN A 107 -4.85 -11.57 -4.12
C ASN A 107 -3.95 -10.35 -3.84
N THR A 108 -3.69 -9.48 -4.82
CA THR A 108 -2.91 -8.26 -4.62
C THR A 108 -3.81 -7.08 -4.26
N PHE A 109 -3.25 -6.14 -3.50
CA PHE A 109 -3.88 -4.86 -3.26
C PHE A 109 -4.18 -4.11 -4.57
N TRP A 110 -3.35 -4.23 -5.61
CA TRP A 110 -3.55 -3.53 -6.88
C TRP A 110 -4.82 -4.00 -7.59
N PHE A 111 -5.09 -5.30 -7.59
CA PHE A 111 -6.33 -5.86 -8.15
C PHE A 111 -7.55 -5.39 -7.35
N TYR A 112 -7.46 -5.40 -6.02
CA TYR A 112 -8.48 -4.82 -5.14
C TYR A 112 -8.72 -3.33 -5.45
N TYR A 113 -7.64 -2.55 -5.58
CA TYR A 113 -7.67 -1.12 -5.84
C TYR A 113 -8.40 -0.80 -7.15
N HIS A 114 -8.19 -1.58 -8.22
CA HIS A 114 -8.84 -1.34 -9.51
C HIS A 114 -10.28 -1.88 -9.58
N PHE A 115 -10.58 -3.03 -8.97
CA PHE A 115 -11.81 -3.77 -9.28
C PHE A 115 -12.79 -3.93 -8.13
N ALA A 116 -12.38 -3.73 -6.87
CA ALA A 116 -13.33 -3.80 -5.77
C ALA A 116 -14.25 -2.58 -5.76
N MET A 117 -15.55 -2.79 -5.60
CA MET A 117 -16.50 -1.69 -5.35
C MET A 117 -16.62 -1.53 -3.83
N ILE A 118 -16.41 -0.30 -3.33
CA ILE A 118 -16.75 0.03 -1.95
C ILE A 118 -18.27 0.19 -1.93
N GLN A 119 -18.97 -0.62 -1.13
CA GLN A 119 -20.42 -0.54 -0.94
C GLN A 119 -20.76 0.44 0.16
#